data_AF-A0AAE1JAC7-F1
#
_entry.id   AF-A0AAE1JAC7-F1
#
_cell.length_a   1.000
_cell.length_b   1.000
_cell.length_c   1.000
_cell.angle_alpha   90.00
_cell.angle_beta   90.00
_cell.angle_gamma   90.00
#
_symmetry.space_group_name_H-M   'P 1'
#
loop_
_entity.id
_entity.type
_entity.pdbx_description
1 polymer ?
#
loop_
_entity_poly.entity_id
_entity_poly.type
_entity_poly.pdbx_seq_one_letter_code
_entity_poly.pdbx_strand_id
1 'polypeptide(L)'
;MEALPAFSVPSLYNSTSIAPDITSAIRKPMFFNLQLNPKLSLPDRKKLKSRLFTALSPTVSTELSTDPPADEPEIEGSTQKFDWYSQWYPVMPVCDLDKRAPHAKKVLGIDVVVWWDRNESAWKVFDDTCPHRLAPLSEGRIDQWGRLQCVYHGWCFDGSGDCKLIPQAPRDGPPIHTFKKACAAAYPSTVQNDILWFWPNTDPQYKDIISRKKPPYIPELDDPSFTRLMGNRDIPYGYEILIENLMDPSHVPYAHYGLMPTQQPKEKVDREGGRPLELSIDKLDINGFTADQGWSDSKFMSPCIFYAYSKPDQPNVSASSADAKKSSRQRKAALIFICIPVSPGKSRLIWSFPRNFGRWIDKVVPRWIFHIGQNLILDSDLYLLHVQEHKIMDVGPSNWQKACFVPTKSDALVVGYRKWLKKYSGGQVEWRGKYSGLLPPSPPREQLMDRYWSHVVNCKSCRVAYKSLNVAEVVLQLISVASVGIVAAMKEGMVSAAARNSLVVMAVLSFALSRWVAHFVYKNFRYHDYNHAFR
;
A
#
# COMPACT_ATOMS: atom_id res chain seq x y z
N MET A 1 -7.03 -41.93 -30.31
CA MET A 1 -6.41 -40.61 -30.10
C MET A 1 -5.69 -40.67 -28.78
N GLU A 2 -4.41 -41.01 -28.89
CA GLU A 2 -3.53 -41.41 -27.78
C GLU A 2 -3.02 -40.21 -27.01
N ALA A 3 -2.88 -40.41 -25.69
CA ALA A 3 -2.39 -39.46 -24.73
C ALA A 3 -0.86 -39.34 -24.80
N LEU A 4 -0.36 -38.10 -24.80
CA LEU A 4 1.07 -37.78 -24.70
C LEU A 4 1.49 -37.70 -23.21
N PRO A 5 2.61 -38.33 -22.80
CA PRO A 5 3.05 -38.32 -21.41
C PRO A 5 3.97 -37.13 -21.08
N ALA A 6 3.92 -36.74 -19.81
CA ALA A 6 4.75 -35.74 -19.17
C ALA A 6 6.21 -36.20 -19.02
N PHE A 7 7.16 -35.30 -19.28
CA PHE A 7 8.57 -35.48 -18.99
C PHE A 7 8.92 -34.91 -17.61
N SER A 8 9.27 -35.81 -16.68
CA SER A 8 9.92 -35.53 -15.40
C SER A 8 11.44 -35.66 -15.54
N VAL A 9 12.21 -34.68 -15.08
CA VAL A 9 13.68 -34.73 -15.03
C VAL A 9 14.13 -35.05 -13.59
N PRO A 10 15.11 -35.94 -13.36
CA PRO A 10 15.49 -36.38 -12.02
C PRO A 10 16.43 -35.39 -11.31
N SER A 11 16.21 -35.30 -10.00
CA SER A 11 17.14 -34.79 -8.99
C SER A 11 18.44 -35.60 -8.98
N LEU A 12 19.58 -34.91 -9.06
CA LEU A 12 20.89 -35.46 -8.72
C LEU A 12 21.46 -34.68 -7.53
N TYR A 13 21.32 -35.30 -6.36
CA TYR A 13 22.17 -35.07 -5.19
C TYR A 13 23.59 -35.53 -5.51
N ASN A 14 24.58 -34.68 -5.25
CA ASN A 14 25.93 -35.15 -4.97
C ASN A 14 26.52 -34.34 -3.81
N SER A 15 26.70 -35.04 -2.69
CA SER A 15 27.52 -34.62 -1.56
C SER A 15 28.99 -34.67 -1.96
N THR A 16 29.74 -33.61 -1.68
CA THR A 16 31.15 -33.74 -1.28
C THR A 16 31.58 -32.48 -0.53
N SER A 17 31.75 -32.68 0.78
CA SER A 17 32.53 -31.85 1.70
C SER A 17 33.99 -31.79 1.22
N ILE A 18 34.60 -30.60 1.24
CA ILE A 18 35.96 -30.30 1.71
C ILE A 18 36.08 -28.76 1.76
N ALA A 19 36.34 -28.21 2.95
CA ALA A 19 36.67 -26.80 3.16
C ALA A 19 38.16 -26.68 3.52
N PRO A 20 38.82 -25.58 3.11
CA PRO A 20 39.88 -25.00 3.92
C PRO A 20 39.56 -23.55 4.31
N ASP A 21 39.76 -23.30 5.61
CA ASP A 21 39.81 -22.00 6.28
C ASP A 21 40.90 -21.10 5.68
N ILE A 22 40.53 -19.95 5.12
CA ILE A 22 41.43 -18.78 5.04
C ILE A 22 40.62 -17.51 5.30
N THR A 23 40.82 -16.97 6.51
CA THR A 23 40.41 -15.63 6.91
C THR A 23 41.34 -14.60 6.25
N SER A 24 40.79 -13.70 5.43
CA SER A 24 41.47 -12.45 5.10
C SER A 24 40.46 -11.29 5.06
N ALA A 25 40.66 -10.37 5.99
CA ALA A 25 39.90 -9.14 6.11
C ALA A 25 40.35 -8.15 5.03
N ILE A 26 39.42 -7.72 4.16
CA ILE A 26 39.64 -6.60 3.25
C ILE A 26 38.83 -5.39 3.73
N ARG A 27 39.58 -4.31 3.94
CA ARG A 27 39.20 -3.00 4.46
C ARG A 27 38.08 -2.33 3.65
N LYS A 28 37.10 -1.74 4.35
CA LYS A 28 36.24 -0.67 3.83
C LYS A 28 37.04 0.65 3.73
N PRO A 29 36.84 1.50 2.70
CA PRO A 29 37.44 2.82 2.67
C PRO A 29 36.70 3.80 3.61
N MET A 30 37.50 4.59 4.32
CA MET A 30 37.15 5.68 5.24
C MET A 30 36.76 6.96 4.50
N PHE A 31 35.70 7.63 4.96
CA PHE A 31 35.55 9.09 5.16
C PHE A 31 34.30 9.19 6.08
N PHE A 32 34.26 9.63 7.34
CA PHE A 32 35.01 10.61 8.14
C PHE A 32 35.32 10.02 9.54
N ASN A 33 36.36 10.54 10.19
CA ASN A 33 36.84 10.11 11.52
C ASN A 33 36.88 11.30 12.49
N LEU A 34 37.06 10.99 13.79
CA LEU A 34 37.32 11.84 14.98
C LEU A 34 36.09 12.25 15.81
N GLN A 35 35.99 11.99 17.14
CA GLN A 35 37.01 11.65 18.15
C GLN A 35 36.54 10.53 19.11
N LEU A 36 37.47 9.64 19.45
CA LEU A 36 37.43 8.71 20.59
C LEU A 36 38.41 9.22 21.64
N ASN A 37 38.08 9.06 22.93
CA ASN A 37 39.08 8.70 23.92
C ASN A 37 38.49 7.74 24.98
N PRO A 38 39.27 6.75 25.45
CA PRO A 38 38.76 5.58 26.18
C PRO A 38 38.99 5.67 27.70
N LYS A 39 38.15 4.99 28.48
CA LYS A 39 38.57 4.37 29.74
C LYS A 39 38.01 2.95 29.79
N LEU A 40 38.90 1.98 29.63
CA LEU A 40 38.67 0.57 29.90
C LEU A 40 38.78 0.33 31.41
N SER A 41 37.83 -0.44 31.96
CA SER A 41 38.04 -1.23 33.17
C SER A 41 37.42 -2.61 32.94
N LEU A 42 38.26 -3.65 32.89
CA LEU A 42 37.84 -5.05 32.91
C LEU A 42 37.21 -5.41 34.26
N PRO A 43 36.34 -6.44 34.27
CA PRO A 43 36.41 -7.40 35.37
C PRO A 43 36.57 -8.85 34.92
N ASP A 44 37.13 -9.59 35.88
CA ASP A 44 37.63 -10.96 35.90
C ASP A 44 36.76 -12.09 35.34
N ARG A 45 37.47 -13.06 34.77
CA ARG A 45 37.01 -14.45 34.59
C ARG A 45 36.80 -15.11 35.95
N LYS A 46 35.56 -15.47 36.28
CA LYS A 46 35.27 -16.58 37.20
C LYS A 46 34.42 -17.65 36.53
N LYS A 47 34.91 -18.89 36.64
CA LYS A 47 34.32 -20.14 36.16
C LYS A 47 32.88 -20.29 36.66
N LEU A 48 31.92 -20.52 35.77
CA LEU A 48 30.57 -20.94 36.14
C LEU A 48 30.45 -22.47 36.02
N LYS A 49 30.32 -23.14 37.17
CA LYS A 49 29.89 -24.55 37.26
C LYS A 49 28.38 -24.59 37.07
N SER A 50 27.90 -25.53 36.25
CA SER A 50 26.48 -25.84 36.10
C SER A 50 25.88 -26.26 37.45
N ARG A 51 24.80 -25.60 37.86
CA ARG A 51 23.86 -26.15 38.84
C ARG A 51 22.45 -26.03 38.27
N LEU A 52 21.81 -27.18 38.11
CA LEU A 52 20.36 -27.27 37.93
C LEU A 52 19.69 -26.60 39.14
N PHE A 53 18.75 -25.70 38.87
CA PHE A 53 17.83 -25.21 39.87
C PHE A 53 16.41 -25.58 39.44
N THR A 54 15.86 -26.56 40.16
CA THR A 54 14.44 -26.85 40.26
C THR A 54 13.76 -25.66 40.93
N ALA A 55 12.89 -24.95 40.23
CA ALA A 55 12.12 -23.84 40.80
C ALA A 55 10.76 -24.35 41.28
N LEU A 56 10.56 -24.28 42.59
CA LEU A 56 9.27 -24.42 43.27
C LEU A 56 8.43 -23.17 43.03
N SER A 57 7.16 -23.37 42.67
CA SER A 57 6.13 -22.34 42.53
C SER A 57 5.80 -21.68 43.88
N PRO A 58 5.54 -20.36 43.90
CA PRO A 58 4.66 -19.77 44.90
C PRO A 58 3.28 -19.52 44.28
N THR A 59 2.28 -20.19 44.85
CA THR A 59 0.85 -19.97 44.61
C THR A 59 0.46 -18.62 45.22
N VAL A 60 0.09 -17.65 44.40
CA VAL A 60 -0.68 -16.47 44.82
C VAL A 60 -2.04 -16.56 44.16
N SER A 61 -3.03 -16.93 44.96
CA SER A 61 -4.44 -16.92 44.58
C SER A 61 -4.90 -15.47 44.47
N THR A 62 -5.13 -15.00 43.24
CA THR A 62 -6.00 -13.85 42.98
C THR A 62 -7.16 -14.40 42.19
N GLU A 63 -8.35 -14.42 42.79
CA GLU A 63 -9.58 -14.84 42.13
C GLU A 63 -9.82 -13.95 40.91
N LEU A 64 -9.59 -14.53 39.73
CA LEU A 64 -9.98 -13.95 38.46
C LEU A 64 -11.44 -14.35 38.24
N SER A 65 -12.34 -13.37 38.31
CA SER A 65 -13.75 -13.53 37.93
C SER A 65 -13.84 -13.97 36.47
N THR A 66 -13.99 -15.28 36.26
CA THR A 66 -14.44 -15.89 35.01
C THR A 66 -15.96 -15.72 34.90
N ASP A 67 -16.40 -14.50 34.59
CA ASP A 67 -17.71 -14.28 34.00
C ASP A 67 -17.51 -13.67 32.61
N PRO A 68 -18.11 -14.24 31.55
CA PRO A 68 -18.15 -13.57 30.26
C PRO A 68 -18.88 -12.23 30.41
N PRO A 69 -18.53 -11.17 29.66
CA PRO A 69 -19.29 -9.93 29.70
C PRO A 69 -20.73 -10.24 29.33
N ALA A 70 -21.66 -9.98 30.26
CA ALA A 70 -23.09 -10.11 30.04
C ALA A 70 -23.51 -9.27 28.83
N ASP A 71 -24.42 -9.82 28.02
CA ASP A 71 -25.02 -9.14 26.88
C ASP A 71 -25.56 -7.77 27.32
N GLU A 72 -24.98 -6.70 26.78
CA GLU A 72 -25.51 -5.34 26.94
C GLU A 72 -26.92 -5.28 26.33
N PRO A 73 -27.90 -4.63 26.99
CA PRO A 73 -29.27 -4.57 26.50
C PRO A 73 -29.32 -3.86 25.14
N GLU A 74 -29.93 -4.51 24.16
CA GLU A 74 -30.21 -3.95 22.85
C GLU A 74 -31.07 -2.70 23.01
N ILE A 75 -30.45 -1.52 22.89
CA ILE A 75 -31.17 -0.26 22.78
C ILE A 75 -31.87 -0.27 21.42
N GLU A 76 -33.16 -0.61 21.43
CA GLU A 76 -34.11 -0.39 20.34
C GLU A 76 -34.21 1.10 20.01
N GLY A 77 -33.30 1.58 19.17
CA GLY A 77 -33.37 2.89 18.54
C GLY A 77 -33.14 2.70 17.05
N SER A 78 -34.15 3.03 16.24
CA SER A 78 -34.18 2.96 14.76
C SER A 78 -32.88 2.44 14.14
N THR A 79 -32.80 1.14 13.82
CA THR A 79 -31.57 0.47 13.38
C THR A 79 -31.14 1.00 12.01
N GLN A 80 -30.47 2.16 12.00
CA GLN A 80 -29.81 2.70 10.82
C GLN A 80 -28.82 1.63 10.34
N LYS A 81 -29.07 1.07 9.17
CA LYS A 81 -28.17 0.12 8.51
C LYS A 81 -27.28 0.87 7.52
N PHE A 82 -25.99 0.57 7.52
CA PHE A 82 -25.04 1.08 6.55
C PHE A 82 -25.26 0.40 5.19
N ASP A 83 -25.63 1.19 4.19
CA ASP A 83 -25.71 0.74 2.80
C ASP A 83 -24.37 0.97 2.11
N TRP A 84 -23.64 -0.12 1.86
CA TRP A 84 -22.35 -0.14 1.14
C TRP A 84 -22.44 0.38 -0.30
N TYR A 85 -23.61 0.38 -0.92
CA TYR A 85 -23.77 0.80 -2.32
C TYR A 85 -24.37 2.19 -2.46
N SER A 86 -24.61 2.87 -1.32
CA SER A 86 -25.04 4.27 -1.26
C SER A 86 -23.96 5.17 -0.65
N GLN A 87 -22.70 4.96 -1.05
CA GLN A 87 -21.53 5.71 -0.59
C GLN A 87 -20.59 6.05 -1.74
N TRP A 88 -19.74 7.06 -1.55
CA TRP A 88 -18.64 7.36 -2.45
C TRP A 88 -17.43 6.49 -2.11
N TYR A 89 -16.85 5.85 -3.12
CA TYR A 89 -15.60 5.11 -2.99
C TYR A 89 -14.49 5.73 -3.85
N PRO A 90 -13.27 5.81 -3.31
CA PRO A 90 -12.12 6.24 -4.09
C PRO A 90 -11.66 5.10 -5.00
N VAL A 91 -11.30 5.44 -6.23
CA VAL A 91 -10.82 4.50 -7.23
C VAL A 91 -9.30 4.51 -7.30
N MET A 92 -8.72 5.70 -7.56
CA MET A 92 -7.28 5.93 -7.73
C MET A 92 -6.93 7.43 -7.56
N PRO A 93 -5.70 7.77 -7.15
CA PRO A 93 -5.16 9.11 -7.31
C PRO A 93 -5.07 9.50 -8.79
N VAL A 94 -5.53 10.70 -9.16
CA VAL A 94 -5.55 11.16 -10.57
C VAL A 94 -4.14 11.20 -11.17
N CYS A 95 -3.13 11.50 -10.35
CA CYS A 95 -1.73 11.54 -10.78
C CYS A 95 -1.17 10.18 -11.24
N ASP A 96 -1.86 9.08 -10.93
CA ASP A 96 -1.50 7.71 -11.31
C ASP A 96 -2.30 7.16 -12.49
N LEU A 97 -3.25 7.94 -13.02
CA LEU A 97 -4.02 7.62 -14.21
C LEU A 97 -3.42 8.29 -15.47
N ASP A 98 -3.36 7.55 -16.58
CA ASP A 98 -2.88 8.04 -17.87
C ASP A 98 -4.04 8.40 -18.81
N LYS A 99 -4.25 9.69 -19.09
CA LYS A 99 -5.35 10.17 -19.95
C LYS A 99 -5.37 9.58 -21.37
N ARG A 100 -4.34 8.83 -21.78
CA ARG A 100 -4.24 8.19 -23.10
C ARG A 100 -4.81 6.77 -23.13
N ALA A 101 -5.01 6.14 -21.99
CA ALA A 101 -5.39 4.73 -21.89
C ALA A 101 -6.54 4.53 -20.89
N PRO A 102 -7.44 3.56 -21.13
CA PRO A 102 -8.32 3.04 -20.10
C PRO A 102 -7.54 2.26 -19.02
N HIS A 103 -8.08 2.15 -17.80
CA HIS A 103 -7.46 1.42 -16.70
C HIS A 103 -8.48 0.51 -16.01
N ALA A 104 -8.15 -0.78 -15.89
CA ALA A 104 -8.92 -1.73 -15.09
C ALA A 104 -8.74 -1.44 -13.60
N LYS A 105 -9.85 -1.38 -12.86
CA LYS A 105 -9.86 -1.30 -11.39
C LYS A 105 -10.98 -2.17 -10.85
N LYS A 106 -10.82 -2.63 -9.61
CA LYS A 106 -11.87 -3.30 -8.86
C LYS A 106 -12.08 -2.57 -7.55
N VAL A 107 -13.34 -2.28 -7.22
CA VAL A 107 -13.75 -1.69 -5.94
C VAL A 107 -15.09 -2.31 -5.54
N LEU A 108 -15.23 -2.73 -4.28
CA LEU A 108 -16.43 -3.39 -3.75
C LEU A 108 -16.86 -4.62 -4.59
N GLY A 109 -15.89 -5.36 -5.15
CA GLY A 109 -16.16 -6.50 -6.03
C GLY A 109 -16.76 -6.12 -7.39
N ILE A 110 -16.76 -4.84 -7.77
CA ILE A 110 -17.19 -4.33 -9.06
C ILE A 110 -15.95 -4.09 -9.93
N ASP A 111 -15.89 -4.74 -11.08
CA ASP A 111 -14.87 -4.48 -12.10
C ASP A 111 -15.28 -3.25 -12.90
N VAL A 112 -14.44 -2.21 -12.82
CA VAL A 112 -14.68 -0.91 -13.47
C VAL A 112 -13.53 -0.51 -14.37
N VAL A 113 -13.87 0.14 -15.48
CA VAL A 113 -12.90 0.80 -16.35
C VAL A 113 -12.89 2.30 -16.05
N VAL A 114 -11.70 2.83 -15.76
CA VAL A 114 -11.45 4.26 -15.64
C VAL A 114 -10.84 4.79 -16.92
N TRP A 115 -11.45 5.78 -17.54
CA TRP A 115 -10.94 6.36 -18.79
C TRP A 115 -11.17 7.87 -18.86
N TRP A 116 -10.39 8.54 -19.71
CA TRP A 116 -10.49 9.98 -19.92
C TRP A 116 -11.34 10.28 -21.15
N ASP A 117 -12.52 10.85 -20.93
CA ASP A 117 -13.34 11.37 -22.01
C ASP A 117 -12.75 12.68 -22.51
N ARG A 118 -12.27 12.69 -23.76
CA ARG A 118 -11.67 13.90 -24.34
C ARG A 118 -12.73 14.94 -24.74
N ASN A 119 -13.95 14.52 -24.99
CA ASN A 119 -15.04 15.42 -25.39
C ASN A 119 -15.54 16.22 -24.19
N GLU A 120 -15.65 15.57 -23.03
CA GLU A 120 -16.06 16.23 -21.78
C GLU A 120 -14.88 16.73 -20.93
N SER A 121 -13.64 16.39 -21.28
CA SER A 121 -12.46 16.66 -20.47
C SER A 121 -12.61 16.19 -19.01
N ALA A 122 -13.11 14.97 -18.84
CA ALA A 122 -13.45 14.40 -17.55
C ALA A 122 -13.06 12.92 -17.44
N TRP A 123 -12.74 12.48 -16.23
CA TRP A 123 -12.60 11.06 -15.92
C TRP A 123 -13.98 10.41 -15.80
N LYS A 124 -14.12 9.23 -16.39
CA LYS A 124 -15.35 8.43 -16.42
C LYS A 124 -15.08 7.03 -15.88
N VAL A 125 -16.10 6.44 -15.27
CA VAL A 125 -16.04 5.11 -14.64
C VAL A 125 -17.21 4.29 -15.15
N PHE A 126 -16.94 3.24 -15.92
CA PHE A 126 -17.96 2.29 -16.42
C PHE A 126 -17.74 0.90 -15.84
N ASP A 127 -18.73 0.01 -15.98
CA ASP A 127 -18.47 -1.42 -15.89
C ASP A 127 -17.33 -1.79 -16.86
N ASP A 128 -16.39 -2.61 -16.39
CA ASP A 128 -15.30 -3.11 -17.24
C ASP A 128 -15.76 -4.28 -18.12
N THR A 129 -16.86 -4.08 -18.86
CA THR A 129 -17.52 -5.13 -19.62
C THR A 129 -18.26 -4.51 -20.78
N CYS A 130 -17.88 -4.89 -22.00
CA CYS A 130 -18.56 -4.44 -23.21
C CYS A 130 -19.95 -5.10 -23.32
N PRO A 131 -21.04 -4.35 -23.49
CA PRO A 131 -22.40 -4.90 -23.58
C PRO A 131 -22.61 -5.82 -24.80
N HIS A 132 -21.71 -5.79 -25.79
CA HIS A 132 -21.79 -6.66 -26.95
C HIS A 132 -21.49 -8.13 -26.62
N ARG A 133 -20.29 -8.42 -26.09
CA ARG A 133 -19.80 -9.79 -25.82
C ARG A 133 -18.87 -9.87 -24.60
N LEU A 134 -19.07 -8.98 -23.63
CA LEU A 134 -18.42 -8.99 -22.32
C LEU A 134 -16.89 -8.82 -22.32
N ALA A 135 -16.29 -8.42 -23.45
CA ALA A 135 -14.86 -8.10 -23.48
C ALA A 135 -14.55 -6.92 -22.52
N PRO A 136 -13.43 -6.96 -21.78
CA PRO A 136 -13.04 -5.88 -20.90
C PRO A 136 -12.82 -4.60 -21.72
N LEU A 137 -13.45 -3.50 -21.29
CA LEU A 137 -13.33 -2.20 -21.93
C LEU A 137 -12.00 -1.52 -21.58
N SER A 138 -11.39 -1.92 -20.47
CA SER A 138 -10.08 -1.49 -19.99
C SER A 138 -8.93 -1.91 -20.91
N GLU A 139 -9.08 -3.02 -21.62
CA GLU A 139 -8.16 -3.46 -22.70
C GLU A 139 -8.41 -2.71 -24.02
N GLY A 140 -9.38 -1.78 -24.02
CA GLY A 140 -9.72 -0.94 -25.14
C GLY A 140 -8.75 0.22 -25.38
N ARG A 141 -9.25 1.25 -26.05
CA ARG A 141 -8.49 2.47 -26.36
C ARG A 141 -9.40 3.69 -26.41
N ILE A 142 -8.80 4.86 -26.31
CA ILE A 142 -9.49 6.12 -26.57
C ILE A 142 -9.33 6.40 -28.07
N ASP A 143 -10.43 6.38 -28.82
CA ASP A 143 -10.39 6.55 -30.28
C ASP A 143 -10.02 7.99 -30.68
N GLN A 144 -9.83 8.22 -31.98
CA GLN A 144 -9.48 9.53 -32.51
C GLN A 144 -10.56 10.60 -32.29
N TRP A 145 -11.80 10.20 -31.98
CA TRP A 145 -12.92 11.08 -31.63
C TRP A 145 -13.12 11.21 -30.11
N GLY A 146 -12.16 10.72 -29.31
CA GLY A 146 -12.18 10.90 -27.86
C GLY A 146 -13.13 9.98 -27.09
N ARG A 147 -13.65 8.92 -27.73
CA ARG A 147 -14.58 7.95 -27.13
C ARG A 147 -13.86 6.71 -26.62
N LEU A 148 -14.48 5.99 -25.69
CA LEU A 148 -13.99 4.68 -25.28
C LEU A 148 -14.34 3.66 -26.35
N GLN A 149 -13.34 3.04 -26.96
CA GLN A 149 -13.50 2.01 -27.98
C GLN A 149 -13.11 0.63 -27.42
N CYS A 150 -14.05 -0.31 -27.50
CA CYS A 150 -13.80 -1.72 -27.19
C CYS A 150 -12.81 -2.31 -28.21
N VAL A 151 -11.77 -3.00 -27.72
CA VAL A 151 -10.75 -3.62 -28.56
C VAL A 151 -11.30 -4.73 -29.45
N TYR A 152 -12.35 -5.43 -29.02
CA TYR A 152 -12.81 -6.65 -29.68
C TYR A 152 -13.49 -6.36 -31.04
N HIS A 153 -14.49 -5.48 -31.05
CA HIS A 153 -15.28 -5.20 -32.28
C HIS A 153 -15.37 -3.71 -32.62
N GLY A 154 -14.67 -2.85 -31.88
CA GLY A 154 -14.61 -1.43 -32.18
C GLY A 154 -15.85 -0.62 -31.81
N TRP A 155 -16.77 -1.17 -31.01
CA TRP A 155 -17.91 -0.42 -30.47
C TRP A 155 -17.38 0.76 -29.63
N CYS A 156 -17.94 1.95 -29.87
CA CYS A 156 -17.50 3.18 -29.18
C CYS A 156 -18.60 3.74 -28.28
N PHE A 157 -18.21 4.20 -27.09
CA PHE A 157 -19.08 4.76 -26.07
C PHE A 157 -18.65 6.18 -25.69
N ASP A 158 -19.61 7.08 -25.49
CA ASP A 158 -19.33 8.40 -24.90
C ASP A 158 -19.24 8.34 -23.36
N GLY A 159 -18.98 9.48 -22.72
CA GLY A 159 -18.89 9.61 -21.26
C GLY A 159 -20.18 9.39 -20.48
N SER A 160 -21.33 9.26 -21.15
CA SER A 160 -22.61 8.86 -20.54
C SER A 160 -22.86 7.36 -20.66
N GLY A 161 -21.99 6.62 -21.34
CA GLY A 161 -22.12 5.20 -21.62
C GLY A 161 -22.93 4.91 -22.89
N ASP A 162 -23.41 5.93 -23.61
CA ASP A 162 -24.20 5.72 -24.82
C ASP A 162 -23.32 5.18 -25.94
N CYS A 163 -23.79 4.14 -26.63
CA CYS A 163 -23.10 3.64 -27.82
C CYS A 163 -23.25 4.66 -28.96
N LYS A 164 -22.11 5.16 -29.45
CA LYS A 164 -22.07 6.15 -30.54
C LYS A 164 -21.67 5.55 -31.88
N LEU A 165 -21.07 4.37 -31.88
CA LEU A 165 -20.63 3.74 -33.11
C LEU A 165 -20.57 2.22 -32.94
N ILE A 166 -21.21 1.53 -33.88
CA ILE A 166 -21.07 0.08 -34.10
C ILE A 166 -20.53 -0.04 -35.52
N PRO A 167 -19.22 -0.29 -35.72
CA PRO A 167 -18.62 -0.23 -37.06
C PRO A 167 -19.23 -1.21 -38.06
N GLN A 168 -19.77 -2.34 -37.57
CA GLN A 168 -20.39 -3.38 -38.40
C GLN A 168 -21.87 -3.14 -38.69
N ALA A 169 -22.48 -2.08 -38.15
CA ALA A 169 -23.85 -1.72 -38.45
C ALA A 169 -23.93 -1.03 -39.83
N PRO A 170 -24.83 -1.46 -40.74
CA PRO A 170 -25.08 -0.75 -41.99
C PRO A 170 -25.51 0.70 -41.73
N ARG A 171 -24.99 1.66 -42.50
CA ARG A 171 -25.33 3.09 -42.35
C ARG A 171 -26.81 3.37 -42.59
N ASP A 172 -27.39 2.68 -43.57
CA ASP A 172 -28.81 2.82 -43.95
C ASP A 172 -29.73 1.85 -43.17
N GLY A 173 -29.17 1.15 -42.17
CA GLY A 173 -29.93 0.23 -41.32
C GLY A 173 -30.59 0.93 -40.13
N PRO A 174 -31.36 0.18 -39.31
CA PRO A 174 -31.89 0.69 -38.06
C PRO A 174 -30.77 1.23 -37.15
N PRO A 175 -31.02 2.29 -36.35
CA PRO A 175 -30.00 2.90 -35.49
C PRO A 175 -29.73 2.04 -34.25
N ILE A 176 -29.15 0.84 -34.43
CA ILE A 176 -28.99 -0.15 -33.36
C ILE A 176 -28.17 0.33 -32.16
N HIS A 177 -27.34 1.35 -32.36
CA HIS A 177 -26.54 1.98 -31.31
C HIS A 177 -27.39 2.77 -30.29
N THR A 178 -28.63 3.15 -30.62
CA THR A 178 -29.53 3.90 -29.72
C THR A 178 -30.31 2.99 -28.77
N PHE A 179 -30.22 1.67 -28.91
CA PHE A 179 -30.89 0.73 -28.02
C PHE A 179 -30.22 0.75 -26.64
N LYS A 180 -31.01 0.70 -25.56
CA LYS A 180 -30.47 0.68 -24.19
C LYS A 180 -29.53 -0.50 -23.91
N LYS A 181 -29.75 -1.66 -24.54
CA LYS A 181 -28.85 -2.81 -24.45
C LYS A 181 -27.49 -2.58 -25.10
N ALA A 182 -27.35 -1.57 -25.96
CA ALA A 182 -26.07 -1.21 -26.55
C ALA A 182 -25.26 -0.29 -25.64
N CYS A 183 -25.85 0.35 -24.62
CA CYS A 183 -25.14 1.26 -23.73
C CYS A 183 -24.25 0.50 -22.72
N ALA A 184 -23.08 1.06 -22.41
CA ALA A 184 -22.26 0.65 -21.29
C ALA A 184 -22.85 1.22 -19.98
N ALA A 185 -22.73 0.48 -18.88
CA ALA A 185 -23.19 0.95 -17.58
C ALA A 185 -22.22 1.99 -17.03
N ALA A 186 -22.69 3.23 -16.85
CA ALA A 186 -21.90 4.35 -16.38
C ALA A 186 -22.21 4.67 -14.91
N TYR A 187 -21.15 4.79 -14.10
CA TYR A 187 -21.25 5.16 -12.69
C TYR A 187 -21.12 6.67 -12.52
N PRO A 188 -21.90 7.30 -11.61
CA PRO A 188 -21.62 8.66 -11.18
C PRO A 188 -20.17 8.74 -10.63
N SER A 189 -19.38 9.66 -11.16
CA SER A 189 -17.97 9.81 -10.79
C SER A 189 -17.57 11.28 -10.70
N THR A 190 -16.63 11.60 -9.81
CA THR A 190 -16.10 12.95 -9.65
C THR A 190 -14.64 12.92 -9.20
N VAL A 191 -13.91 14.00 -9.48
CA VAL A 191 -12.58 14.22 -8.89
C VAL A 191 -12.72 15.16 -7.70
N GLN A 192 -12.26 14.73 -6.53
CA GLN A 192 -12.18 15.55 -5.32
C GLN A 192 -10.87 15.21 -4.58
N ASN A 193 -10.18 16.23 -4.07
CA ASN A 193 -8.87 16.10 -3.43
C ASN A 193 -7.85 15.32 -4.28
N ASP A 194 -7.81 15.58 -5.60
CA ASP A 194 -6.97 14.88 -6.59
C ASP A 194 -7.13 13.34 -6.64
N ILE A 195 -8.26 12.83 -6.14
CA ILE A 195 -8.66 11.43 -6.18
C ILE A 195 -9.90 11.29 -7.06
N LEU A 196 -9.93 10.27 -7.90
CA LEU A 196 -11.14 9.88 -8.64
C LEU A 196 -12.04 9.07 -7.71
N TRP A 197 -13.27 9.52 -7.53
CA TRP A 197 -14.32 8.86 -6.76
C TRP A 197 -15.42 8.36 -7.68
N PHE A 198 -16.06 7.25 -7.31
CA PHE A 198 -17.27 6.77 -7.96
C PHE A 198 -18.33 6.34 -6.94
N TRP A 199 -19.58 6.38 -7.37
CA TRP A 199 -20.73 5.88 -6.64
C TRP A 199 -21.11 4.52 -7.22
N PRO A 200 -21.09 3.42 -6.46
CA PRO A 200 -21.22 2.05 -6.96
C PRO A 200 -22.67 1.65 -7.27
N ASN A 201 -23.44 2.55 -7.89
CA ASN A 201 -24.82 2.31 -8.31
C ASN A 201 -25.10 3.05 -9.63
N THR A 202 -25.55 2.30 -10.65
CA THR A 202 -25.84 2.79 -12.00
C THR A 202 -27.31 3.11 -12.22
N ASP A 203 -28.17 2.95 -11.22
CA ASP A 203 -29.58 3.32 -11.32
C ASP A 203 -29.71 4.80 -11.71
N PRO A 204 -30.51 5.13 -12.75
CA PRO A 204 -30.70 6.50 -13.23
C PRO A 204 -31.01 7.53 -12.13
N GLN A 205 -31.66 7.11 -11.03
CA GLN A 205 -31.96 8.01 -9.90
C GLN A 205 -30.70 8.59 -9.23
N TYR A 206 -29.54 7.95 -9.37
CA TYR A 206 -28.26 8.40 -8.80
C TYR A 206 -27.39 9.18 -9.78
N LYS A 207 -27.82 9.40 -11.03
CA LYS A 207 -27.03 10.14 -12.03
C LYS A 207 -26.49 11.48 -11.50
N ASP A 208 -27.34 12.21 -10.76
CA ASP A 208 -27.01 13.51 -10.16
C ASP A 208 -26.70 13.42 -8.65
N ILE A 209 -26.24 12.26 -8.15
CA ILE A 209 -25.99 12.04 -6.71
C ILE A 209 -25.00 13.06 -6.13
N ILE A 210 -24.06 13.56 -6.93
CA ILE A 210 -23.08 14.59 -6.53
C ILE A 210 -23.72 15.89 -6.03
N SER A 211 -24.93 16.22 -6.49
CA SER A 211 -25.68 17.40 -6.01
C SER A 211 -26.25 17.24 -4.60
N ARG A 212 -26.49 15.99 -4.18
CA ARG A 212 -27.11 15.64 -2.89
C ARG A 212 -26.10 15.14 -1.86
N LYS A 213 -25.09 14.39 -2.29
CA LYS A 213 -24.06 13.80 -1.43
C LYS A 213 -22.72 13.87 -2.15
N LYS A 214 -21.74 14.52 -1.53
CA LYS A 214 -20.36 14.62 -2.05
C LYS A 214 -19.46 13.55 -1.41
N PRO A 215 -18.32 13.20 -2.03
CA PRO A 215 -17.29 12.44 -1.34
C PRO A 215 -16.84 13.16 -0.06
N PRO A 216 -16.33 12.44 0.95
CA PRO A 216 -15.76 13.07 2.15
C PRO A 216 -14.65 14.06 1.77
N TYR A 217 -14.70 15.26 2.35
CA TYR A 217 -13.75 16.34 2.06
C TYR A 217 -12.62 16.39 3.08
N ILE A 218 -11.37 16.44 2.62
CA ILE A 218 -10.18 16.53 3.46
C ILE A 218 -9.44 17.85 3.17
N PRO A 219 -9.57 18.87 4.02
CA PRO A 219 -9.06 20.22 3.74
C PRO A 219 -7.55 20.29 3.44
N GLU A 220 -6.74 19.48 4.12
CA GLU A 220 -5.28 19.49 3.99
C GLU A 220 -4.79 19.02 2.62
N LEU A 221 -5.65 18.31 1.86
CA LEU A 221 -5.34 17.88 0.49
C LEU A 221 -5.59 18.97 -0.55
N ASP A 222 -6.33 20.03 -0.24
CA ASP A 222 -6.55 21.16 -1.15
C ASP A 222 -5.85 22.44 -0.68
N ASP A 223 -5.33 22.47 0.55
CA ASP A 223 -4.58 23.61 1.07
C ASP A 223 -3.18 23.71 0.44
N PRO A 224 -2.87 24.78 -0.33
CA PRO A 224 -1.54 24.99 -0.92
C PRO A 224 -0.44 25.23 0.12
N SER A 225 -0.79 25.44 1.39
CA SER A 225 0.14 25.53 2.50
C SER A 225 0.75 24.18 2.89
N PHE A 226 0.16 23.06 2.45
CA PHE A 226 0.63 21.69 2.67
C PHE A 226 1.29 21.10 1.42
N THR A 227 2.31 20.24 1.61
CA THR A 227 2.61 19.20 0.61
C THR A 227 1.62 18.05 0.76
N ARG A 228 1.39 17.27 -0.30
CA ARG A 228 0.34 16.24 -0.36
C ARG A 228 0.69 15.11 -1.33
N LEU A 229 1.88 14.55 -1.16
CA LEU A 229 2.32 13.40 -1.96
C LEU A 229 1.45 12.18 -1.65
N MET A 230 0.81 11.65 -2.69
CA MET A 230 0.01 10.43 -2.60
C MET A 230 0.80 9.21 -3.07
N GLY A 231 0.50 8.06 -2.47
CA GLY A 231 0.84 6.75 -3.01
C GLY A 231 -0.37 5.82 -2.96
N ASN A 232 -0.29 4.70 -3.68
CA ASN A 232 -1.34 3.69 -3.70
C ASN A 232 -0.73 2.29 -3.74
N ARG A 233 -1.36 1.29 -3.11
CA ARG A 233 -0.91 -0.12 -3.17
C ARG A 233 -2.10 -1.05 -2.99
N ASP A 234 -2.18 -2.08 -3.82
CA ASP A 234 -3.08 -3.22 -3.61
C ASP A 234 -2.48 -4.12 -2.53
N ILE A 235 -3.29 -4.47 -1.54
CA ILE A 235 -2.87 -5.16 -0.33
C ILE A 235 -3.53 -6.55 -0.31
N PRO A 236 -2.76 -7.63 -0.08
CA PRO A 236 -3.26 -8.99 -0.18
C PRO A 236 -3.92 -9.47 1.12
N TYR A 237 -4.72 -8.61 1.74
CA TYR A 237 -5.64 -8.96 2.82
C TYR A 237 -6.84 -7.99 2.82
N GLY A 238 -7.92 -8.39 3.47
CA GLY A 238 -9.20 -7.70 3.48
C GLY A 238 -9.18 -6.29 4.05
N TYR A 239 -10.23 -5.55 3.69
CA TYR A 239 -10.42 -4.15 4.04
C TYR A 239 -10.54 -3.95 5.57
N GLU A 240 -11.21 -4.88 6.26
CA GLU A 240 -11.42 -4.85 7.70
C GLU A 240 -10.09 -4.93 8.46
N ILE A 241 -9.19 -5.83 8.05
CA ILE A 241 -7.86 -5.98 8.66
C ILE A 241 -6.97 -4.79 8.33
N LEU A 242 -7.03 -4.28 7.10
CA LEU A 242 -6.26 -3.11 6.69
C LEU A 242 -6.60 -1.89 7.53
N ILE A 243 -7.88 -1.59 7.69
CA ILE A 243 -8.25 -0.40 8.44
C ILE A 243 -7.87 -0.55 9.91
N GLU A 244 -8.12 -1.71 10.54
CA GLU A 244 -7.73 -2.00 11.92
C GLU A 244 -6.24 -1.78 12.18
N ASN A 245 -5.39 -2.34 11.32
CA ASN A 245 -3.95 -2.16 11.43
C ASN A 245 -3.55 -0.67 11.41
N LEU A 246 -4.17 0.12 10.54
CA LEU A 246 -3.84 1.54 10.38
C LEU A 246 -4.34 2.42 11.54
N MET A 247 -5.35 1.96 12.29
CA MET A 247 -5.85 2.66 13.50
C MET A 247 -5.12 2.25 14.78
N ASP A 248 -4.31 1.19 14.76
CA ASP A 248 -3.63 0.67 15.93
C ASP A 248 -2.19 1.21 16.03
N PRO A 249 -1.90 2.22 16.88
CA PRO A 249 -0.53 2.69 17.08
C PRO A 249 0.36 1.70 17.87
N SER A 250 -0.19 0.66 18.50
CA SER A 250 0.57 -0.23 19.39
C SER A 250 1.55 -1.15 18.65
N HIS A 251 1.23 -1.54 17.41
CA HIS A 251 2.12 -2.37 16.59
C HIS A 251 3.35 -1.61 16.06
N VAL A 252 3.31 -0.27 16.02
CA VAL A 252 4.30 0.55 15.31
C VAL A 252 5.73 0.35 15.83
N PRO A 253 6.02 0.33 17.15
CA PRO A 253 7.36 0.08 17.64
C PRO A 253 7.90 -1.33 17.32
N TYR A 254 7.00 -2.28 17.05
CA TYR A 254 7.34 -3.69 16.84
C TYR A 254 7.45 -4.05 15.35
N ALA A 255 6.37 -3.89 14.59
CA ALA A 255 6.35 -4.23 13.16
C ALA A 255 7.30 -3.34 12.37
N HIS A 256 7.34 -2.04 12.69
CA HIS A 256 8.11 -1.03 11.97
C HIS A 256 9.45 -0.70 12.65
N TYR A 257 9.95 -1.61 13.50
CA TYR A 257 11.18 -1.41 14.26
C TYR A 257 12.36 -1.05 13.33
N GLY A 258 12.99 0.10 13.60
CA GLY A 258 14.13 0.61 12.82
C GLY A 258 13.78 1.20 11.44
N LEU A 259 12.49 1.24 11.04
CA LEU A 259 12.05 1.82 9.77
C LEU A 259 11.54 3.25 9.92
N MET A 260 10.77 3.49 10.98
CA MET A 260 10.18 4.80 11.25
C MET A 260 11.06 5.53 12.27
N PRO A 261 11.44 6.79 12.01
CA PRO A 261 12.04 7.64 13.02
C PRO A 261 10.95 8.05 14.03
N THR A 262 10.57 7.11 14.89
CA THR A 262 9.65 7.37 16.01
C THR A 262 10.43 8.03 17.13
N GLN A 263 9.81 9.01 17.77
CA GLN A 263 10.37 9.55 19.00
C GLN A 263 10.36 8.43 20.04
N GLN A 264 11.55 8.02 20.49
CA GLN A 264 11.65 7.01 21.54
C GLN A 264 10.94 7.55 22.78
N PRO A 265 9.92 6.83 23.29
CA PRO A 265 9.23 7.29 24.48
C PRO A 265 10.23 7.33 25.64
N LYS A 266 10.07 8.32 26.53
CA LYS A 266 10.95 8.48 27.71
C LYS A 266 10.93 7.23 28.59
N GLU A 267 9.76 6.61 28.68
CA GLU A 267 9.53 5.35 29.36
C GLU A 267 9.12 4.31 28.32
N LYS A 268 9.90 3.23 28.23
CA LYS A 268 9.60 2.05 27.42
C LYS A 268 9.79 0.80 28.26
N VAL A 269 8.94 -0.19 28.01
CA VAL A 269 8.94 -1.47 28.73
C VAL A 269 10.01 -2.42 28.18
N ASP A 270 10.37 -2.28 26.90
CA ASP A 270 11.31 -3.16 26.20
C ASP A 270 12.24 -2.42 25.24
N ARG A 271 13.05 -3.18 24.48
CA ARG A 271 14.00 -2.63 23.50
C ARG A 271 13.26 -1.89 22.39
N GLU A 272 12.18 -2.48 21.90
CA GLU A 272 11.37 -2.07 20.75
C GLU A 272 10.65 -0.74 20.99
N GLY A 273 10.21 -0.46 22.22
CA GLY A 273 9.57 0.80 22.59
C GLY A 273 8.13 0.65 23.05
N GLY A 274 7.71 -0.54 23.46
CA GLY A 274 6.38 -0.81 23.99
C GLY A 274 6.05 0.03 25.21
N ARG A 275 4.80 0.48 25.29
CA ARG A 275 4.24 1.22 26.43
C ARG A 275 2.71 1.13 26.44
N PRO A 276 2.06 1.31 27.60
CA PRO A 276 0.61 1.49 27.66
C PRO A 276 0.16 2.70 26.82
N LEU A 277 -0.93 2.54 26.07
CA LEU A 277 -1.55 3.61 25.31
C LEU A 277 -2.94 3.91 25.87
N GLU A 278 -3.19 5.17 26.20
CA GLU A 278 -4.48 5.66 26.66
C GLU A 278 -5.31 6.11 25.46
N LEU A 279 -5.86 5.15 24.72
CA LEU A 279 -6.73 5.44 23.58
C LEU A 279 -8.19 5.41 24.01
N SER A 280 -8.99 6.35 23.51
CA SER A 280 -10.44 6.41 23.79
C SER A 280 -11.24 6.85 22.57
N ILE A 281 -12.49 6.39 22.49
CA ILE A 281 -13.45 6.81 21.47
C ILE A 281 -14.36 7.86 22.07
N ASP A 282 -14.41 9.03 21.45
CA ASP A 282 -15.19 10.16 21.94
C ASP A 282 -16.62 10.13 21.40
N LYS A 283 -16.76 9.80 20.11
CA LYS A 283 -18.05 9.75 19.42
C LYS A 283 -18.05 8.63 18.40
N LEU A 284 -19.13 7.83 18.36
CA LEU A 284 -19.34 6.77 17.37
C LEU A 284 -20.77 6.85 16.81
N ASP A 285 -20.90 6.98 15.48
CA ASP A 285 -22.17 6.97 14.75
C ASP A 285 -22.03 6.25 13.39
N ILE A 286 -23.08 6.21 12.58
CA ILE A 286 -23.06 5.51 11.28
C ILE A 286 -21.98 6.06 10.31
N ASN A 287 -21.58 7.32 10.47
CA ASN A 287 -20.56 7.96 9.65
C ASN A 287 -19.12 7.68 10.13
N GLY A 288 -18.95 6.90 11.20
CA GLY A 288 -17.66 6.48 11.75
C GLY A 288 -17.47 6.92 13.20
N PHE A 289 -16.24 7.30 13.57
CA PHE A 289 -15.94 7.73 14.94
C PHE A 289 -14.78 8.72 15.03
N THR A 290 -14.71 9.45 16.14
CA THR A 290 -13.53 10.23 16.55
C THR A 290 -12.90 9.61 17.80
N ALA A 291 -11.59 9.73 17.91
CA ALA A 291 -10.84 9.14 19.00
C ALA A 291 -9.63 10.00 19.40
N ASP A 292 -9.39 10.05 20.70
CA ASP A 292 -8.18 10.61 21.31
C ASP A 292 -7.12 9.51 21.45
N GLN A 293 -5.89 9.79 21.00
CA GLN A 293 -4.72 8.92 21.16
C GLN A 293 -3.68 9.52 22.12
N GLY A 294 -4.09 10.48 22.96
CA GLY A 294 -3.24 11.28 23.83
C GLY A 294 -2.50 12.38 23.07
N TRP A 295 -1.56 12.01 22.20
CA TRP A 295 -0.69 12.94 21.45
C TRP A 295 -1.26 13.40 20.10
N SER A 296 -2.27 12.70 19.59
CA SER A 296 -2.95 13.01 18.33
C SER A 296 -4.42 12.71 18.45
N ASP A 297 -5.22 13.41 17.66
CA ASP A 297 -6.61 13.06 17.45
C ASP A 297 -6.74 12.27 16.16
N SER A 298 -7.75 11.41 16.10
CA SER A 298 -8.07 10.65 14.91
C SER A 298 -9.55 10.55 14.64
N LYS A 299 -9.85 10.25 13.38
CA LYS A 299 -11.19 10.12 12.87
C LYS A 299 -11.24 9.00 11.85
N PHE A 300 -12.15 8.06 12.06
CA PHE A 300 -12.63 7.17 11.02
C PHE A 300 -13.85 7.81 10.35
N MET A 301 -13.80 8.00 9.03
CA MET A 301 -14.92 8.43 8.21
C MET A 301 -15.33 7.26 7.31
N SER A 302 -16.51 6.72 7.57
CA SER A 302 -17.02 5.57 6.81
C SER A 302 -17.24 5.94 5.34
N PRO A 303 -17.08 4.99 4.41
CA PRO A 303 -16.66 3.60 4.64
C PRO A 303 -15.15 3.39 4.64
N CYS A 304 -14.29 4.37 4.41
CA CYS A 304 -12.94 4.04 3.93
C CYS A 304 -11.79 4.94 4.39
N ILE A 305 -12.02 5.98 5.20
CA ILE A 305 -10.95 6.94 5.51
C ILE A 305 -10.60 6.89 6.98
N PHE A 306 -9.33 6.62 7.28
CA PHE A 306 -8.75 6.86 8.60
C PHE A 306 -7.83 8.07 8.53
N TYR A 307 -8.09 9.04 9.40
CA TYR A 307 -7.48 10.36 9.41
C TYR A 307 -6.92 10.63 10.80
N ALA A 308 -5.60 10.83 10.95
CA ALA A 308 -4.97 11.17 12.22
C ALA A 308 -4.16 12.47 12.09
N TYR A 309 -4.22 13.34 13.09
CA TYR A 309 -3.59 14.66 13.05
C TYR A 309 -3.02 15.06 14.41
N SER A 310 -1.92 15.80 14.38
CA SER A 310 -1.27 16.28 15.60
C SER A 310 -2.12 17.33 16.32
N LYS A 311 -2.23 17.23 17.64
CA LYS A 311 -2.88 18.25 18.45
C LYS A 311 -2.12 19.59 18.38
N PRO A 312 -2.82 20.74 18.28
CA PRO A 312 -2.19 22.06 18.19
C PRO A 312 -1.22 22.38 19.35
N ASP A 313 -1.56 21.99 20.57
CA ASP A 313 -0.95 22.59 21.78
C ASP A 313 0.14 21.74 22.45
N GLN A 314 0.69 20.72 21.78
CA GLN A 314 1.90 20.08 22.27
C GLN A 314 3.11 20.49 21.43
N PRO A 315 4.17 21.04 22.06
CA PRO A 315 5.37 21.42 21.33
C PRO A 315 5.92 20.17 20.64
N ASN A 316 6.09 20.26 19.32
CA ASN A 316 7.02 19.38 18.61
C ASN A 316 8.38 19.52 19.31
N VAL A 317 8.75 18.57 20.18
CA VAL A 317 10.07 18.54 20.87
C VAL A 317 11.22 18.24 19.87
N SER A 318 10.93 18.24 18.57
CA SER A 318 11.91 18.17 17.47
C SER A 318 12.44 19.53 17.02
N ALA A 319 12.06 20.64 17.67
CA ALA A 319 12.73 21.92 17.49
C ALA A 319 13.84 22.07 18.55
N SER A 320 15.10 21.97 18.12
CA SER A 320 16.20 22.46 18.95
C SER A 320 15.94 23.92 19.29
N SER A 321 16.27 24.30 20.52
CA SER A 321 16.00 25.59 21.15
C SER A 321 16.75 26.80 20.54
N ALA A 322 17.15 26.73 19.28
CA ALA A 322 17.84 27.81 18.57
C ALA A 322 16.99 28.53 17.51
N ASP A 323 15.90 27.91 17.00
CA ASP A 323 15.10 28.47 15.89
C ASP A 323 13.80 29.17 16.33
N ALA A 324 13.57 29.36 17.63
CA ALA A 324 12.35 29.98 18.17
C ALA A 324 12.18 31.48 17.84
N LYS A 325 13.00 32.05 16.96
CA LYS A 325 12.89 33.43 16.49
C LYS A 325 12.99 33.52 14.97
N LYS A 326 11.96 33.02 14.26
CA LYS A 326 11.44 33.61 13.00
C LYS A 326 10.21 32.81 12.49
N SER A 327 9.06 33.51 12.41
CA SER A 327 7.79 33.08 11.80
C SER A 327 6.98 31.98 12.52
N SER A 328 6.05 32.41 13.37
CA SER A 328 5.04 31.62 14.08
C SER A 328 3.97 30.98 13.16
N ARG A 329 4.36 30.03 12.31
CA ARG A 329 3.41 29.06 11.71
C ARG A 329 3.59 27.72 12.41
N GLN A 330 2.56 27.30 13.15
CA GLN A 330 2.48 26.01 13.80
C GLN A 330 2.75 24.89 12.80
N ARG A 331 3.72 24.01 13.09
CA ARG A 331 4.02 22.83 12.25
C ARG A 331 2.86 21.85 12.38
N LYS A 332 2.20 21.56 11.25
CA LYS A 332 1.07 20.63 11.16
C LYS A 332 1.41 19.50 10.20
N ALA A 333 1.03 18.30 10.60
CA ALA A 333 1.07 17.10 9.77
C ALA A 333 -0.18 16.25 10.03
N ALA A 334 -0.62 15.53 9.02
CA ALA A 334 -1.65 14.51 9.15
C ALA A 334 -1.23 13.20 8.48
N LEU A 335 -1.79 12.10 8.95
CA LEU A 335 -1.75 10.80 8.32
C LEU A 335 -3.14 10.53 7.74
N ILE A 336 -3.21 10.41 6.43
CA ILE A 336 -4.45 10.11 5.72
C ILE A 336 -4.28 8.76 5.07
N PHE A 337 -5.10 7.81 5.51
CA PHE A 337 -5.21 6.50 4.92
C PHE A 337 -6.62 6.30 4.37
N ILE A 338 -6.68 5.80 3.15
CA ILE A 338 -7.92 5.55 2.43
C ILE A 338 -7.92 4.07 2.04
N CYS A 339 -8.66 3.28 2.80
CA CYS A 339 -8.73 1.83 2.75
C CYS A 339 -9.93 1.40 1.88
N ILE A 340 -9.66 0.85 0.70
CA ILE A 340 -10.66 0.53 -0.30
C ILE A 340 -10.94 -0.97 -0.27
N PRO A 341 -12.18 -1.43 -0.09
CA PRO A 341 -12.54 -2.83 -0.29
C PRO A 341 -12.41 -3.18 -1.77
N VAL A 342 -11.62 -4.21 -2.10
CA VAL A 342 -11.43 -4.66 -3.50
C VAL A 342 -12.22 -5.95 -3.73
N SER A 343 -11.95 -6.98 -2.93
CA SER A 343 -12.67 -8.25 -2.88
C SER A 343 -12.38 -8.92 -1.52
N PRO A 344 -13.04 -10.03 -1.14
CA PRO A 344 -12.61 -10.79 0.03
C PRO A 344 -11.10 -11.11 -0.03
N GLY A 345 -10.38 -10.89 1.07
CA GLY A 345 -8.93 -11.09 1.16
C GLY A 345 -8.08 -10.10 0.36
N LYS A 346 -8.66 -9.03 -0.20
CA LYS A 346 -7.93 -8.00 -0.95
C LYS A 346 -8.48 -6.61 -0.68
N SER A 347 -7.58 -5.67 -0.48
CA SER A 347 -7.90 -4.26 -0.33
C SER A 347 -6.94 -3.40 -1.13
N ARG A 348 -7.21 -2.10 -1.21
CA ARG A 348 -6.28 -1.11 -1.76
C ARG A 348 -6.11 0.01 -0.75
N LEU A 349 -4.87 0.39 -0.50
CA LEU A 349 -4.53 1.55 0.30
C LEU A 349 -4.15 2.71 -0.62
N ILE A 350 -4.80 3.86 -0.45
CA ILE A 350 -4.24 5.15 -0.87
C ILE A 350 -3.79 5.87 0.39
N TRP A 351 -2.58 6.42 0.39
CA TRP A 351 -2.07 7.18 1.52
C TRP A 351 -1.58 8.56 1.09
N SER A 352 -1.72 9.53 2.00
CA SER A 352 -1.15 10.87 1.88
C SER A 352 -0.74 11.39 3.25
N PHE A 353 0.43 12.01 3.34
CA PHE A 353 0.96 12.55 4.60
C PHE A 353 1.16 14.05 4.49
N PRO A 354 0.07 14.84 4.47
CA PRO A 354 0.22 16.25 4.24
C PRO A 354 0.91 16.93 5.41
N ARG A 355 1.84 17.83 5.08
CA ARG A 355 2.57 18.64 6.07
C ARG A 355 2.84 20.06 5.56
N ASN A 356 2.82 21.05 6.45
CA ASN A 356 3.06 22.45 6.10
C ASN A 356 4.53 22.91 6.25
N PHE A 357 5.40 22.03 6.72
CA PHE A 357 6.84 22.27 6.91
C PHE A 357 7.67 21.40 5.96
N GLY A 358 8.93 21.77 5.71
CA GLY A 358 9.86 20.99 4.88
C GLY A 358 9.45 20.82 3.40
N ARG A 359 8.56 21.68 2.88
CA ARG A 359 7.95 21.54 1.53
C ARG A 359 8.95 21.57 0.37
N TRP A 360 10.17 22.07 0.59
CA TRP A 360 11.22 22.08 -0.43
C TRP A 360 11.69 20.66 -0.79
N ILE A 361 11.58 19.72 0.14
CA ILE A 361 12.01 18.33 -0.05
C ILE A 361 11.21 17.70 -1.21
N ASP A 362 9.90 17.96 -1.26
CA ASP A 362 8.99 17.44 -2.29
C ASP A 362 9.27 18.02 -3.69
N LYS A 363 10.01 19.13 -3.78
CA LYS A 363 10.43 19.74 -5.05
C LYS A 363 11.72 19.13 -5.60
N VAL A 364 12.58 18.59 -4.73
CA VAL A 364 13.91 18.07 -5.10
C VAL A 364 13.98 16.55 -5.09
N VAL A 365 13.18 15.91 -4.24
CA VAL A 365 13.13 14.45 -4.11
C VAL A 365 11.97 13.93 -4.97
N PRO A 366 12.24 13.08 -5.98
CA PRO A 366 11.19 12.44 -6.76
C PRO A 366 10.21 11.62 -5.90
N ARG A 367 8.92 11.65 -6.26
CA ARG A 367 7.85 10.95 -5.52
C ARG A 367 8.15 9.47 -5.25
N TRP A 368 8.71 8.75 -6.24
CA TRP A 368 9.03 7.33 -6.10
C TRP A 368 10.05 7.02 -5.00
N ILE A 369 10.93 7.97 -4.64
CA ILE A 369 11.90 7.79 -3.54
C ILE A 369 11.17 7.73 -2.20
N PHE A 370 10.18 8.60 -1.98
CA PHE A 370 9.33 8.53 -0.77
C PHE A 370 8.57 7.20 -0.69
N HIS A 371 8.10 6.72 -1.84
CA HIS A 371 7.38 5.44 -1.93
C HIS A 371 8.26 4.25 -1.55
N ILE A 372 9.58 4.29 -1.73
CA ILE A 372 10.47 3.19 -1.29
C ILE A 372 10.37 2.96 0.22
N GLY A 373 10.48 4.04 1.01
CA GLY A 373 10.38 3.93 2.48
C GLY A 373 9.00 3.49 2.92
N GLN A 374 7.94 4.05 2.31
CA GLN A 374 6.56 3.70 2.63
C GLN A 374 6.23 2.25 2.28
N ASN A 375 6.70 1.74 1.14
CA ASN A 375 6.52 0.33 0.78
C ASN A 375 7.26 -0.61 1.73
N LEU A 376 8.41 -0.20 2.26
CA LEU A 376 9.15 -1.00 3.25
C LEU A 376 8.39 -1.11 4.58
N ILE A 377 7.69 -0.04 5.00
CA ILE A 377 6.80 -0.05 6.17
C ILE A 377 5.60 -0.98 5.91
N LEU A 378 4.96 -0.88 4.74
CA LEU A 378 3.85 -1.78 4.40
C LEU A 378 4.29 -3.25 4.31
N ASP A 379 5.53 -3.51 3.90
CA ASP A 379 6.07 -4.87 3.83
C ASP A 379 6.26 -5.51 5.22
N SER A 380 6.46 -4.72 6.29
CA SER A 380 6.50 -5.28 7.65
C SER A 380 5.17 -5.90 8.04
N ASP A 381 4.05 -5.31 7.61
CA ASP A 381 2.72 -5.81 7.99
C ASP A 381 2.22 -6.92 7.06
N LEU A 382 2.73 -6.97 5.83
CA LEU A 382 2.00 -7.60 4.74
C LEU A 382 1.71 -9.09 4.93
N TYR A 383 2.73 -9.86 5.28
CA TYR A 383 2.59 -11.31 5.47
C TYR A 383 1.84 -11.64 6.77
N LEU A 384 2.13 -10.93 7.87
CA LEU A 384 1.54 -11.26 9.17
C LEU A 384 0.03 -11.01 9.17
N LEU A 385 -0.43 -9.90 8.57
CA LEU A 385 -1.85 -9.57 8.48
C LEU A 385 -2.60 -10.48 7.51
N HIS A 386 -1.96 -10.91 6.43
CA HIS A 386 -2.53 -11.93 5.53
C HIS A 386 -2.84 -13.23 6.28
N VAL A 387 -1.89 -13.72 7.09
CA VAL A 387 -2.10 -14.93 7.90
C VAL A 387 -3.12 -14.70 9.02
N GLN A 388 -3.12 -13.52 9.65
CA GLN A 388 -4.09 -13.16 10.68
C GLN A 388 -5.52 -13.18 10.14
N GLU A 389 -5.75 -12.63 8.94
CA GLU A 389 -7.08 -12.63 8.32
C GLU A 389 -7.64 -14.04 8.16
N HIS A 390 -6.83 -14.99 7.67
CA HIS A 390 -7.25 -16.37 7.49
C HIS A 390 -7.69 -17.00 8.82
N LYS A 391 -6.93 -16.79 9.89
CA LYS A 391 -7.27 -17.30 11.23
C LYS A 391 -8.55 -16.68 11.79
N ILE A 392 -8.79 -15.40 11.53
CA ILE A 392 -10.05 -14.75 11.92
C ILE A 392 -11.22 -15.30 11.11
N MET A 393 -11.01 -15.57 9.82
CA MET A 393 -12.04 -16.14 8.95
C MET A 393 -12.40 -17.59 9.31
N ASP A 394 -11.48 -18.37 9.87
CA ASP A 394 -11.75 -19.74 10.36
C ASP A 394 -12.81 -19.77 11.48
N VAL A 395 -12.85 -18.74 12.35
CA VAL A 395 -13.91 -18.61 13.38
C VAL A 395 -15.13 -17.84 12.90
N GLY A 396 -15.01 -17.17 11.75
CA GLY A 396 -16.02 -16.32 11.13
C GLY A 396 -15.87 -14.83 11.51
N PRO A 397 -16.12 -13.90 10.57
CA PRO A 397 -15.85 -12.47 10.74
C PRO A 397 -16.62 -11.82 11.89
N SER A 398 -17.83 -12.30 12.18
CA SER A 398 -18.66 -11.81 13.29
C SER A 398 -18.27 -12.37 14.66
N ASN A 399 -17.40 -13.38 14.70
CA ASN A 399 -16.93 -14.05 15.93
C ASN A 399 -15.45 -13.79 16.21
N TRP A 400 -14.89 -12.69 15.67
CA TRP A 400 -13.46 -12.39 15.76
C TRP A 400 -12.91 -12.41 17.20
N GLN A 401 -13.72 -12.09 18.21
CA GLN A 401 -13.32 -12.15 19.63
C GLN A 401 -12.98 -13.58 20.11
N LYS A 402 -13.45 -14.62 19.41
CA LYS A 402 -13.04 -16.01 19.69
C LYS A 402 -11.62 -16.29 19.22
N ALA A 403 -11.13 -15.55 18.21
CA ALA A 403 -9.78 -15.67 17.67
C ALA A 403 -8.81 -14.62 18.24
N CYS A 404 -9.31 -13.49 18.75
CA CYS A 404 -8.49 -12.38 19.20
C CYS A 404 -8.85 -11.95 20.63
N PHE A 405 -7.82 -11.74 21.44
CA PHE A 405 -7.94 -11.17 22.78
C PHE A 405 -7.39 -9.75 22.79
N VAL A 406 -8.26 -8.77 23.07
CA VAL A 406 -7.95 -7.33 23.00
C VAL A 406 -8.32 -6.64 24.33
N PRO A 407 -7.55 -6.89 25.41
CA PRO A 407 -7.97 -6.56 26.76
C PRO A 407 -7.64 -5.13 27.20
N THR A 408 -6.86 -4.38 26.42
CA THR A 408 -6.25 -3.13 26.89
C THR A 408 -6.86 -1.90 26.23
N LYS A 409 -6.60 -0.72 26.80
CA LYS A 409 -6.95 0.56 26.17
C LYS A 409 -6.19 0.80 24.86
N SER A 410 -5.04 0.15 24.65
CA SER A 410 -4.33 0.21 23.37
C SER A 410 -5.16 -0.37 22.23
N ASP A 411 -6.17 -1.20 22.53
CA ASP A 411 -7.04 -1.83 21.54
C ASP A 411 -8.33 -1.02 21.26
N ALA A 412 -8.54 0.13 21.92
CA ALA A 412 -9.83 0.81 21.93
C ALA A 412 -10.36 1.17 20.53
N LEU A 413 -9.48 1.61 19.62
CA LEU A 413 -9.87 1.97 18.24
C LEU A 413 -10.27 0.72 17.43
N VAL A 414 -9.55 -0.40 17.59
CA VAL A 414 -9.87 -1.68 16.93
C VAL A 414 -11.23 -2.19 17.43
N VAL A 415 -11.44 -2.18 18.74
CA VAL A 415 -12.74 -2.56 19.35
C VAL A 415 -13.85 -1.64 18.86
N GLY A 416 -13.61 -0.33 18.80
CA GLY A 416 -14.55 0.65 18.25
C GLY A 416 -14.96 0.40 16.82
N TYR A 417 -13.98 0.16 15.96
CA TYR A 417 -14.22 -0.15 14.56
C TYR A 417 -15.02 -1.44 14.40
N ARG A 418 -14.67 -2.51 15.12
CA ARG A 418 -15.43 -3.77 15.12
C ARG A 418 -16.85 -3.59 15.67
N LYS A 419 -17.06 -2.76 16.70
CA LYS A 419 -18.39 -2.39 17.21
C LYS A 419 -19.19 -1.64 16.14
N TRP A 420 -18.58 -0.67 15.46
CA TRP A 420 -19.20 0.06 14.35
C TRP A 420 -19.61 -0.90 13.22
N LEU A 421 -18.71 -1.78 12.79
CA LEU A 421 -18.94 -2.74 11.72
C LEU A 421 -20.07 -3.72 12.07
N LYS A 422 -20.08 -4.25 13.30
CA LYS A 422 -21.18 -5.11 13.80
C LYS A 422 -22.51 -4.37 13.81
N LYS A 423 -22.54 -3.17 14.42
CA LYS A 423 -23.76 -2.39 14.62
C LYS A 423 -24.41 -1.93 13.32
N TYR A 424 -23.62 -1.43 12.37
CA TYR A 424 -24.15 -0.79 11.18
C TYR A 424 -24.10 -1.67 9.93
N SER A 425 -23.18 -2.65 9.83
CA SER A 425 -22.96 -3.43 8.61
C SER A 425 -23.08 -4.95 8.76
N GLY A 426 -23.51 -5.44 9.93
CA GLY A 426 -23.61 -6.88 10.18
C GLY A 426 -22.25 -7.58 10.36
N GLY A 427 -21.18 -6.81 10.60
CA GLY A 427 -19.84 -7.33 10.95
C GLY A 427 -18.87 -7.52 9.79
N GLN A 428 -19.25 -7.18 8.56
CA GLN A 428 -18.40 -7.30 7.36
C GLN A 428 -18.85 -6.36 6.24
N VAL A 429 -18.03 -6.28 5.18
CA VAL A 429 -18.41 -5.67 3.90
C VAL A 429 -19.54 -6.45 3.22
N GLU A 430 -20.53 -5.75 2.66
CA GLU A 430 -21.61 -6.38 1.89
C GLU A 430 -21.22 -6.59 0.42
N TRP A 431 -21.05 -7.85 0.01
CA TRP A 431 -20.65 -8.19 -1.35
C TRP A 431 -21.81 -8.57 -2.29
N ARG A 432 -23.08 -8.35 -1.90
CA ARG A 432 -24.30 -8.68 -2.68
C ARG A 432 -24.31 -10.11 -3.26
N GLY A 433 -23.83 -11.09 -2.50
CA GLY A 433 -23.81 -12.50 -2.92
C GLY A 433 -22.81 -12.85 -4.04
N LYS A 434 -21.92 -11.92 -4.45
CA LYS A 434 -20.89 -12.19 -5.46
C LYS A 434 -19.81 -13.17 -5.03
N TYR A 435 -19.66 -13.39 -3.72
CA TYR A 435 -18.64 -14.26 -3.14
C TYR A 435 -19.26 -15.22 -2.13
N SER A 436 -18.66 -16.40 -2.00
CA SER A 436 -19.08 -17.46 -1.06
C SER A 436 -18.81 -17.14 0.41
N GLY A 437 -18.05 -16.08 0.70
CA GLY A 437 -17.57 -15.74 2.04
C GLY A 437 -16.23 -16.41 2.40
N LEU A 438 -15.70 -17.30 1.56
CA LEU A 438 -14.37 -17.89 1.73
C LEU A 438 -13.27 -17.00 1.14
N LEU A 439 -12.12 -16.98 1.80
CA LEU A 439 -10.91 -16.36 1.26
C LEU A 439 -10.30 -17.23 0.15
N PRO A 440 -9.64 -16.62 -0.85
CA PRO A 440 -8.84 -17.37 -1.80
C PRO A 440 -7.66 -18.07 -1.09
N PRO A 441 -7.16 -19.21 -1.59
CA PRO A 441 -5.98 -19.86 -1.03
C PRO A 441 -4.78 -18.90 -0.96
N SER A 442 -4.02 -18.97 0.13
CA SER A 442 -2.79 -18.18 0.29
C SER A 442 -1.78 -18.54 -0.80
N PRO A 443 -1.32 -17.56 -1.62
CA PRO A 443 -0.25 -17.79 -2.57
C PRO A 443 1.11 -17.86 -1.85
N PRO A 444 2.19 -18.30 -2.53
CA PRO A 444 3.53 -18.26 -2.00
C PRO A 444 3.93 -16.86 -1.50
N ARG A 445 4.78 -16.80 -0.47
CA ARG A 445 5.22 -15.55 0.16
C ARG A 445 5.83 -14.57 -0.84
N GLU A 446 6.54 -15.07 -1.85
CA GLU A 446 7.15 -14.28 -2.91
C GLU A 446 6.12 -13.52 -3.75
N GLN A 447 4.96 -14.13 -3.99
CA GLN A 447 3.87 -13.50 -4.73
C GLN A 447 3.13 -12.46 -3.87
N LEU A 448 2.92 -12.75 -2.59
CA LEU A 448 2.32 -11.79 -1.65
C LEU A 448 3.16 -10.50 -1.56
N MET A 449 4.47 -10.66 -1.46
CA MET A 449 5.42 -9.56 -1.27
C MET A 449 5.85 -8.90 -2.59
N ASP A 450 5.31 -9.29 -3.76
CA ASP A 450 5.68 -8.66 -5.04
C ASP A 450 5.11 -7.23 -5.14
N ARG A 451 6.00 -6.25 -4.98
CA ARG A 451 5.73 -4.81 -5.11
C ARG A 451 5.37 -4.41 -6.52
N TYR A 452 5.79 -5.15 -7.54
CA TYR A 452 5.54 -4.74 -8.91
C TYR A 452 4.05 -4.73 -9.21
N TRP A 453 3.39 -5.85 -8.91
CA TRP A 453 1.96 -6.02 -9.14
C TRP A 453 1.11 -5.27 -8.12
N SER A 454 1.54 -5.21 -6.86
CA SER A 454 0.80 -4.49 -5.83
C SER A 454 0.91 -2.97 -5.94
N HIS A 455 2.03 -2.43 -6.44
CA HIS A 455 2.31 -0.98 -6.42
C HIS A 455 2.83 -0.43 -7.76
N VAL A 456 3.94 -0.96 -8.28
CA VAL A 456 4.69 -0.31 -9.37
C VAL A 456 3.87 -0.14 -10.64
N VAL A 457 3.08 -1.15 -11.03
CA VAL A 457 2.21 -1.06 -12.21
C VAL A 457 1.11 0.02 -12.07
N ASN A 458 0.68 0.27 -10.83
CA ASN A 458 -0.39 1.18 -10.45
C ASN A 458 0.09 2.60 -10.06
N CYS A 459 1.40 2.84 -9.97
CA CYS A 459 1.98 4.12 -9.60
C CYS A 459 2.80 4.69 -10.76
N LYS A 460 2.35 5.80 -11.37
CA LYS A 460 3.01 6.41 -12.54
C LYS A 460 4.47 6.74 -12.25
N SER A 461 4.76 7.36 -11.10
CA SER A 461 6.13 7.74 -10.71
C SER A 461 7.04 6.52 -10.55
N CYS A 462 6.57 5.46 -9.89
CA CYS A 462 7.38 4.25 -9.66
C CYS A 462 7.54 3.44 -10.95
N ARG A 463 6.51 3.37 -11.80
CA ARG A 463 6.59 2.73 -13.12
C ARG A 463 7.62 3.39 -14.02
N VAL A 464 7.64 4.73 -14.06
CA VAL A 464 8.62 5.49 -14.86
C VAL A 464 10.03 5.29 -14.30
N ALA A 465 10.21 5.35 -12.98
CA ALA A 465 11.50 5.10 -12.35
C ALA A 465 12.01 3.67 -12.62
N TYR A 466 11.15 2.67 -12.44
CA TYR A 466 11.45 1.27 -12.75
C TYR A 466 11.93 1.11 -14.20
N LYS A 467 11.17 1.61 -15.18
CA LYS A 467 11.58 1.53 -16.59
C LYS A 467 12.91 2.24 -16.86
N SER A 468 13.09 3.44 -16.33
CA SER A 468 14.31 4.25 -16.55
C SER A 468 15.54 3.59 -15.94
N LEU A 469 15.43 3.02 -14.74
CA LEU A 469 16.53 2.31 -14.08
C LEU A 469 16.90 1.01 -14.79
N ASN A 470 15.93 0.25 -15.31
CA ASN A 470 16.23 -0.93 -16.13
C ASN A 470 16.92 -0.55 -17.45
N VAL A 471 16.53 0.56 -18.10
CA VAL A 471 17.25 1.07 -19.28
C VAL A 471 18.68 1.47 -18.91
N ALA A 472 18.87 2.17 -17.79
CA ALA A 472 20.19 2.55 -17.31
C ALA A 472 21.08 1.33 -17.02
N GLU A 473 20.52 0.26 -16.44
CA GLU A 473 21.22 -1.01 -16.24
C GLU A 473 21.76 -1.57 -17.57
N VAL A 474 20.90 -1.67 -18.59
CA VAL A 474 21.30 -2.19 -19.92
C VAL A 474 22.35 -1.31 -20.57
N VAL A 475 22.18 0.01 -20.53
CA VAL A 475 23.16 0.97 -21.08
C VAL A 475 24.53 0.80 -20.42
N LEU A 476 24.58 0.64 -19.09
CA LEU A 476 25.82 0.39 -18.36
C LEU A 476 26.50 -0.92 -18.79
N GLN A 477 25.73 -1.98 -19.04
CA GLN A 477 26.26 -3.23 -19.58
C GLN A 477 26.83 -3.05 -20.99
N LEU A 478 26.13 -2.30 -21.86
CA LEU A 478 26.62 -1.99 -23.21
C LEU A 478 27.91 -1.16 -23.18
N ILE A 479 28.00 -0.15 -22.31
CA ILE A 479 29.23 0.63 -22.10
C ILE A 479 30.37 -0.28 -21.66
N SER A 480 30.10 -1.23 -20.75
CA SER A 480 31.09 -2.20 -20.31
C SER A 480 31.60 -3.07 -21.47
N VAL A 481 30.69 -3.69 -22.24
CA VAL A 481 31.06 -4.58 -23.35
C VAL A 481 31.78 -3.81 -24.46
N ALA A 482 31.30 -2.61 -24.81
CA ALA A 482 31.93 -1.75 -25.80
C ALA A 482 33.35 -1.35 -25.37
N SER A 483 33.55 -0.98 -24.10
CA SER A 483 34.86 -0.61 -23.57
C SER A 483 35.85 -1.78 -23.64
N VAL A 484 35.41 -3.01 -23.32
CA VAL A 484 36.23 -4.23 -23.48
C VAL A 484 36.54 -4.49 -24.96
N GLY A 485 35.55 -4.38 -25.84
CA GLY A 485 35.72 -4.58 -27.28
C GLY A 485 36.71 -3.59 -27.90
N ILE A 486 36.66 -2.31 -27.49
CA ILE A 486 37.61 -1.28 -27.92
C ILE A 486 39.02 -1.64 -27.46
N VAL A 487 39.21 -2.00 -26.18
CA VAL A 487 40.52 -2.40 -25.65
C VAL A 487 41.07 -3.63 -26.38
N ALA A 488 40.21 -4.60 -26.71
CA ALA A 488 40.60 -5.81 -27.43
C ALA A 488 40.98 -5.57 -28.90
N ALA A 489 40.37 -4.58 -29.56
CA ALA A 489 40.63 -4.25 -30.96
C ALA A 489 41.84 -3.31 -31.15
N MET A 490 42.33 -2.66 -30.10
CA MET A 490 43.48 -1.76 -30.15
C MET A 490 44.78 -2.55 -30.38
N LYS A 491 45.54 -2.20 -31.43
CA LYS A 491 46.89 -2.75 -31.63
C LYS A 491 47.87 -2.16 -30.62
N GLU A 492 48.90 -2.94 -30.25
CA GLU A 492 49.97 -2.47 -29.39
C GLU A 492 50.63 -1.21 -29.96
N GLY A 493 50.83 -0.19 -29.11
CA GLY A 493 51.43 1.09 -29.49
C GLY A 493 50.48 2.14 -30.09
N MET A 494 49.23 1.80 -30.42
CA MET A 494 48.27 2.78 -30.99
C MET A 494 47.76 3.83 -30.00
N VAL A 495 47.85 3.56 -28.69
CA VAL A 495 47.24 4.38 -27.64
C VAL A 495 48.10 4.35 -26.38
N SER A 496 48.08 5.43 -25.60
CA SER A 496 48.81 5.48 -24.34
C SER A 496 48.30 4.42 -23.36
N ALA A 497 49.21 3.88 -22.54
CA ALA A 497 48.85 2.95 -21.47
C ALA A 497 47.78 3.53 -20.53
N ALA A 498 47.81 4.85 -20.31
CA ALA A 498 46.81 5.56 -19.52
C ALA A 498 45.41 5.44 -20.14
N ALA A 499 45.26 5.71 -21.44
CA ALA A 499 43.98 5.62 -22.13
C ALA A 499 43.41 4.18 -22.12
N ARG A 500 44.27 3.19 -22.36
CA ARG A 500 43.88 1.77 -22.26
C ARG A 500 43.40 1.42 -20.85
N ASN A 501 44.15 1.83 -19.82
CA ASN A 501 43.77 1.58 -18.43
C ASN A 501 42.46 2.28 -18.06
N SER A 502 42.22 3.50 -18.53
CA SER A 502 40.96 4.22 -18.32
C SER A 502 39.76 3.47 -18.91
N LEU A 503 39.89 2.90 -20.11
CA LEU A 503 38.82 2.10 -20.73
C LEU A 503 38.54 0.81 -19.95
N VAL A 504 39.57 0.14 -19.45
CA VAL A 504 39.40 -1.05 -18.57
C VAL A 504 38.68 -0.67 -17.28
N VAL A 505 39.08 0.42 -16.63
CA VAL A 505 38.42 0.92 -15.42
C VAL A 505 36.96 1.28 -15.70
N MET A 506 36.69 1.98 -16.81
CA MET A 506 35.33 2.30 -17.23
C MET A 506 34.49 1.04 -17.44
N ALA A 507 35.05 0.00 -18.06
CA ALA A 507 34.36 -1.27 -18.25
C ALA A 507 33.95 -1.90 -16.91
N VAL A 508 34.93 -2.05 -16.00
CA VAL A 508 34.70 -2.67 -14.69
C VAL A 508 33.70 -1.88 -13.86
N LEU A 509 33.83 -0.55 -13.80
CA LEU A 509 32.92 0.30 -13.04
C LEU A 509 31.50 0.28 -13.63
N SER A 510 31.36 0.28 -14.96
CA SER A 510 30.06 0.23 -15.61
C SER A 510 29.35 -1.10 -15.32
N PHE A 511 30.08 -2.22 -15.40
CA PHE A 511 29.52 -3.53 -15.03
C PHE A 511 29.16 -3.62 -13.54
N ALA A 512 30.04 -3.16 -12.63
CA ALA A 512 29.76 -3.16 -11.20
C ALA A 512 28.52 -2.30 -10.88
N LEU A 513 28.42 -1.11 -11.49
CA LEU A 513 27.27 -0.23 -11.33
C LEU A 513 26.00 -0.84 -11.91
N SER A 514 26.06 -1.54 -13.05
CA SER A 514 24.89 -2.22 -13.61
C SER A 514 24.37 -3.30 -12.65
N ARG A 515 25.26 -4.09 -12.03
CA ARG A 515 24.86 -5.10 -11.02
C ARG A 515 24.26 -4.47 -9.78
N TRP A 516 24.81 -3.34 -9.34
CA TRP A 516 24.23 -2.57 -8.24
C TRP A 516 22.83 -2.04 -8.60
N VAL A 517 22.64 -1.48 -9.80
CA VAL A 517 21.33 -1.00 -10.27
C VAL A 517 20.33 -2.16 -10.36
N ALA A 518 20.72 -3.31 -10.92
CA ALA A 518 19.87 -4.49 -11.00
C ALA A 518 19.37 -4.93 -9.61
N HIS A 519 20.29 -5.02 -8.63
CA HIS A 519 19.94 -5.36 -7.26
C HIS A 519 19.04 -4.29 -6.61
N PHE A 520 19.34 -3.01 -6.82
CA PHE A 520 18.53 -1.90 -6.33
C PHE A 520 17.11 -1.95 -6.90
N VAL A 521 16.97 -2.18 -8.21
CA VAL A 521 15.67 -2.32 -8.88
C VAL A 521 14.89 -3.50 -8.31
N TYR A 522 15.53 -4.67 -8.20
CA TYR A 522 14.89 -5.86 -7.65
C TYR A 522 14.39 -5.62 -6.22
N LYS A 523 15.26 -5.14 -5.33
CA LYS A 523 14.94 -4.94 -3.92
C LYS A 523 13.85 -3.90 -3.69
N ASN A 524 13.83 -2.81 -4.48
CA ASN A 524 12.92 -1.70 -4.22
C ASN A 524 11.60 -1.77 -5.00
N PHE A 525 11.59 -2.40 -6.18
CA PHE A 525 10.44 -2.41 -7.09
C PHE A 525 9.84 -3.80 -7.34
N ARG A 526 10.52 -4.89 -6.94
CA ARG A 526 10.02 -6.27 -7.12
C ARG A 526 9.75 -6.91 -5.78
N TYR A 527 10.79 -7.24 -5.01
CA TYR A 527 10.64 -8.06 -3.82
C TYR A 527 11.62 -7.66 -2.74
N HIS A 528 11.10 -7.54 -1.52
CA HIS A 528 11.89 -7.37 -0.30
C HIS A 528 11.35 -8.33 0.75
N ASP A 529 12.12 -9.35 1.12
CA ASP A 529 11.73 -10.22 2.23
C ASP A 529 11.91 -9.47 3.55
N TYR A 530 10.80 -9.04 4.14
CA TYR A 530 10.84 -8.42 5.44
C TYR A 530 10.77 -9.49 6.53
N ASN A 531 11.90 -9.71 7.21
CA ASN A 531 12.01 -10.63 8.32
C ASN A 531 12.29 -9.88 9.62
N HIS A 532 11.32 -9.89 10.53
CA HIS A 532 11.39 -9.21 11.82
C HIS A 532 12.50 -9.75 12.72
N ALA A 533 12.86 -11.04 12.61
CA ALA A 533 13.88 -11.65 13.48
C ALA A 533 15.29 -11.07 13.25
N PHE A 534 15.54 -10.43 12.11
CA PHE A 534 16.83 -9.84 11.76
C PHE A 534 16.84 -8.30 11.88
N ARG A 535 15.90 -7.71 12.64
CA ARG A 535 15.74 -6.25 12.79
C ARG A 535 16.21 -5.68 14.13
#